data_AF-A0A930U0H7-F1
#
_entry.id   AF-A0A930U0H7-F1
#
_cell.length_a   1.000
_cell.length_b   1.000
_cell.length_c   1.000
_cell.angle_alpha   90.00
_cell.angle_beta   90.00
_cell.angle_gamma   90.00
#
_symmetry.space_group_name_H-M   'P 1'
#
loop_
_entity.id
_entity.type
_entity.pdbx_description
1 polymer ?
#
loop_
_entity_poly.entity_id
_entity_poly.type
_entity_poly.pdbx_seq_one_letter_code
_entity_poly.pdbx_strand_id
1 'polypeptide(L)'
;MTTTLEVTRKSLILNLGDSHFTILHRAGLAGLWMTLAQLEREGVAPPEGLTWELTPQQVSLKWAGHDKTALDWLLRESFQLKDGLICLRGLDSGSMRLDVQVVLHQGMLGTFLQHPSTRKAEGKRDVILKLDEDDKELKVSYLALQSYVHTAFAESLCDKKGEVLTKPLNVAGWLNPGATVKHIAFSADTGFKESAVGAFVLLFAPVACGYYLLRSQLRGQRAQFALVIPDVQDLECYSRYRNDTSLRNASYKDFQASSLGDAGLQFLTYEQASERFAQNYHIPRCQVITLGSVVWASQQKTRTDLFVIEADHKTCQQYRTCRSFLDDRTVQGKEGNFIAHSFAREIITENLARGLPWYNGFAKRITSNDLFKKLTFERGGLHQMIQHIEWDNQAERLFVQACHEAIRYTYGQIAEQAKNRNEVPNFDRETVRIRTGLGRCKTSQLFREFITDFFARAGKVPTLQEHWRELINLITGKDWSKARDLALLALASYKGKETEGMKALETEDDEIMP
;
A
#
# COMPACT_ATOMS: atom_id res chain seq x y z
N MET A 1 29.05 15.58 57.50
CA MET A 1 29.63 15.05 56.26
C MET A 1 28.48 14.54 55.41
N THR A 2 27.95 15.39 54.54
CA THR A 2 26.86 15.04 53.63
C THR A 2 27.52 14.42 52.41
N THR A 3 27.62 13.10 52.39
CA THR A 3 28.14 12.36 51.23
C THR A 3 27.21 12.62 50.07
N THR A 4 27.59 13.52 49.17
CA THR A 4 26.96 13.72 47.88
C THR A 4 27.23 12.43 47.11
N LEU A 5 26.28 11.49 47.15
CA LEU A 5 26.29 10.32 46.28
C LEU A 5 26.40 10.87 44.85
N GLU A 6 27.51 10.62 44.18
CA GLU A 6 27.65 10.87 42.75
C GLU A 6 26.54 10.08 42.06
N VAL A 7 25.48 10.78 41.66
CA VAL A 7 24.42 10.20 40.85
C VAL A 7 25.03 9.87 39.50
N THR A 8 25.29 8.58 39.25
CA THR A 8 25.81 8.10 37.97
C THR A 8 24.89 8.57 36.85
N ARG A 9 25.38 9.53 36.06
CA ARG A 9 24.68 10.03 34.87
C ARG A 9 24.99 9.10 33.71
N LYS A 10 23.94 8.63 33.07
CA LYS A 10 24.03 7.77 31.89
C LYS A 10 23.56 8.53 30.66
N SER A 11 24.04 8.11 29.50
CA SER A 11 23.68 8.72 28.23
C SER A 11 23.54 7.66 27.15
N LEU A 12 22.54 7.84 26.29
CA LEU A 12 22.34 7.07 25.07
C LEU A 12 22.27 8.03 23.88
N ILE A 13 23.10 7.78 22.87
CA ILE A 13 23.16 8.57 21.65
C ILE A 13 22.81 7.65 20.48
N LEU A 14 21.81 8.03 19.70
CA LEU A 14 21.29 7.25 18.58
C LEU A 14 21.36 8.11 17.32
N ASN A 15 22.12 7.66 16.32
CA ASN A 15 22.36 8.41 15.09
C ASN A 15 21.75 7.70 13.88
N LEU A 16 21.14 8.48 12.99
CA LEU A 16 20.51 7.96 11.77
C LEU A 16 21.52 7.28 10.83
N GLY A 17 22.77 7.75 10.84
CA GLY A 17 23.88 7.23 10.05
C GLY A 17 24.59 6.01 10.66
N ASP A 18 24.08 5.41 11.74
CA ASP A 18 24.66 4.18 12.29
C ASP A 18 24.64 3.06 11.23
N SER A 19 25.82 2.51 10.92
CA SER A 19 25.98 1.46 9.91
C SER A 19 25.24 0.16 10.25
N HIS A 20 24.87 -0.05 11.51
CA HIS A 20 24.09 -1.22 11.95
C HIS A 20 22.58 -1.01 11.76
N PHE A 21 22.13 0.22 11.49
CA PHE A 21 20.71 0.53 11.35
C PHE A 21 20.20 0.16 9.96
N THR A 22 19.30 -0.82 9.93
CA THR A 22 18.45 -1.07 8.77
C THR A 22 17.43 0.07 8.58
N ILE A 23 16.72 0.07 7.45
CA ILE A 23 15.63 1.04 7.20
C ILE A 23 14.56 1.02 8.31
N LEU A 24 14.27 -0.15 8.89
CA LEU A 24 13.33 -0.28 10.00
C LEU A 24 13.86 0.35 11.30
N HIS A 25 15.18 0.25 11.56
CA HIS A 25 15.78 0.95 12.69
C HIS A 25 15.72 2.47 12.51
N ARG A 26 15.97 2.96 11.29
CA ARG A 26 15.84 4.38 10.98
C ARG A 26 14.40 4.88 11.15
N ALA A 27 13.41 4.09 10.73
CA ALA A 27 12.00 4.35 11.05
C ALA A 27 11.75 4.32 12.57
N GLY A 28 12.35 3.38 13.31
CA GLY A 28 12.29 3.35 14.77
C GLY A 28 12.85 4.59 15.44
N LEU A 29 14.03 5.05 15.01
CA LEU A 29 14.64 6.28 15.52
C LEU A 29 13.76 7.50 15.24
N ALA A 30 13.15 7.56 14.05
CA ALA A 30 12.18 8.60 13.71
C ALA A 30 10.94 8.55 14.62
N GLY A 31 10.41 7.36 14.90
CA GLY A 31 9.31 7.18 15.84
C GLY A 31 9.63 7.62 17.27
N LEU A 32 10.86 7.35 17.73
CA LEU A 32 11.36 7.82 19.02
C LEU A 32 11.46 9.35 19.05
N TRP A 33 12.08 9.94 18.03
CA TRP A 33 12.20 11.40 17.87
C TRP A 33 10.83 12.06 17.93
N MET A 34 9.86 11.56 17.16
CA MET A 34 8.48 12.06 17.12
C MET A 34 7.79 11.97 18.49
N THR A 35 8.04 10.88 19.21
CA THR A 35 7.44 10.67 20.54
C THR A 35 8.01 11.64 21.58
N LEU A 36 9.33 11.83 21.60
CA LEU A 36 9.99 12.79 22.49
C LEU A 36 9.55 14.23 22.17
N ALA A 37 9.48 14.58 20.88
CA ALA A 37 8.98 15.88 20.46
C ALA A 37 7.51 16.10 20.88
N GLN A 38 6.66 15.07 20.83
CA GLN A 38 5.30 15.18 21.34
C GLN A 38 5.26 15.38 22.87
N LEU A 39 6.07 14.64 23.63
CA LEU A 39 6.16 14.79 25.08
C LEU A 39 6.57 16.21 25.48
N GLU A 40 7.51 16.82 24.76
CA GLU A 40 7.88 18.24 24.94
C GLU A 40 6.70 19.17 24.65
N ARG A 41 6.02 18.97 23.52
CA ARG A 41 4.85 19.80 23.13
C ARG A 41 3.72 19.75 24.15
N GLU A 42 3.50 18.59 24.77
CA GLU A 42 2.45 18.38 25.77
C GLU A 42 2.89 18.79 27.19
N GLY A 43 4.17 19.09 27.40
CA GLY A 43 4.71 19.44 28.72
C GLY A 43 4.67 18.29 29.72
N VAL A 44 4.82 17.05 29.25
CA VAL A 44 4.73 15.85 30.09
C VAL A 44 6.01 15.72 30.91
N ALA A 45 5.88 15.74 32.24
CA ALA A 45 7.02 15.72 33.14
C ALA A 45 7.73 14.35 33.13
N PRO A 46 9.02 14.28 32.73
CA PRO A 46 9.79 13.05 32.83
C PRO A 46 10.25 12.76 34.27
N PRO A 47 10.65 11.52 34.59
CA PRO A 47 11.29 11.20 35.85
C PRO A 47 12.58 12.01 36.04
N GLU A 48 12.98 12.20 37.30
CA GLU A 48 14.09 13.06 37.68
C GLU A 48 15.39 12.71 36.92
N GLY A 49 15.98 13.72 36.29
CA GLY A 49 17.23 13.60 35.56
C GLY A 49 17.09 13.08 34.13
N LEU A 50 15.94 12.54 33.71
CA LEU A 50 15.71 12.19 32.31
C LEU A 50 15.51 13.46 31.47
N THR A 51 16.41 13.66 30.53
CA THR A 51 16.41 14.78 29.58
C THR A 51 16.79 14.25 28.20
N TRP A 52 16.40 14.98 27.16
CA TRP A 52 16.76 14.61 25.80
C TRP A 52 17.07 15.84 24.94
N GLU A 53 17.83 15.59 23.89
CA GLU A 53 18.17 16.57 22.86
C GLU A 53 17.86 15.95 21.50
N LEU A 54 17.12 16.69 20.68
CA LEU A 54 16.66 16.27 19.36
C LEU A 54 17.36 17.09 18.28
N THR A 55 17.91 16.41 17.28
CA THR A 55 18.47 17.03 16.07
C THR A 55 17.96 16.30 14.84
N PRO A 56 18.16 16.83 13.62
CA PRO A 56 17.72 16.16 12.41
C PRO A 56 18.35 14.77 12.18
N GLN A 57 19.50 14.48 12.78
CA GLN A 57 20.26 13.24 12.54
C GLN A 57 20.45 12.37 13.80
N GLN A 58 20.06 12.86 14.96
CA GLN A 58 20.39 12.22 16.23
C GLN A 58 19.36 12.49 17.32
N VAL A 59 19.12 11.46 18.13
CA VAL A 59 18.44 11.55 19.43
C VAL A 59 19.47 11.30 20.53
N SER A 60 19.55 12.20 21.50
CA SER A 60 20.40 12.01 22.69
C SER A 60 19.52 11.96 23.93
N LEU A 61 19.64 10.91 24.73
CA LEU A 61 18.94 10.75 26.00
C LEU A 61 19.97 10.77 27.13
N LYS A 62 19.66 11.45 28.23
CA LYS A 62 20.48 11.47 29.46
C LYS A 62 19.58 11.21 30.65
N TRP A 63 19.99 10.38 31.58
CA TRP A 63 19.23 10.12 32.81
C TRP A 63 20.12 9.80 34.01
N ALA A 64 19.50 9.86 35.19
CA ALA A 64 20.09 9.47 36.46
C ALA A 64 19.52 8.11 36.91
N GLY A 65 20.35 7.29 37.57
CA GLY A 65 19.91 6.04 38.18
C GLY A 65 19.79 4.85 37.21
N HIS A 66 18.80 4.00 37.43
CA HIS A 66 18.62 2.75 36.69
C HIS A 66 18.00 2.98 35.30
N ASP A 67 18.51 2.27 34.29
CA ASP A 67 18.05 2.38 32.91
C ASP A 67 16.61 1.93 32.78
N LYS A 68 16.25 0.85 33.50
CA LYS A 68 14.88 0.32 33.49
C LYS A 68 13.85 1.39 33.85
N THR A 69 14.13 2.28 34.80
CA THR A 69 13.18 3.32 35.21
C THR A 69 12.93 4.32 34.09
N ALA A 70 13.99 4.80 33.43
CA ALA A 70 13.87 5.74 32.32
C ALA A 70 13.19 5.10 31.09
N LEU A 71 13.60 3.88 30.74
CA LEU A 71 13.06 3.17 29.57
C LEU A 71 11.60 2.70 29.79
N ASP A 72 11.25 2.20 30.97
CA ASP A 72 9.88 1.78 31.30
C ASP A 72 8.92 2.97 31.27
N TRP A 73 9.31 4.11 31.86
CA TRP A 73 8.52 5.33 31.79
C TRP A 73 8.29 5.75 30.33
N LEU A 74 9.36 5.84 29.55
CA LEU A 74 9.27 6.26 28.16
C LEU A 74 8.37 5.32 27.35
N LEU A 75 8.51 4.00 27.49
CA LEU A 75 7.65 3.04 26.78
C LEU A 75 6.17 3.16 27.19
N ARG A 76 5.87 3.34 28.48
CA ARG A 76 4.49 3.52 28.95
C ARG A 76 3.85 4.81 28.43
N GLU A 77 4.61 5.90 28.39
CA GLU A 77 4.12 7.16 27.85
C GLU A 77 3.95 7.11 26.33
N SER A 78 4.80 6.36 25.63
CA SER A 78 4.81 6.25 24.17
C SER A 78 3.66 5.39 23.63
N PHE A 79 3.37 4.29 24.32
CA PHE A 79 2.52 3.21 23.86
C PHE A 79 1.27 3.11 24.75
N GLN A 80 0.19 3.77 24.35
CA GLN A 80 -1.03 3.86 25.15
C GLN A 80 -2.20 3.11 24.50
N LEU A 81 -3.29 3.01 25.25
CA LEU A 81 -4.58 2.53 24.78
C LEU A 81 -5.67 3.57 25.10
N LYS A 82 -6.59 3.79 24.17
CA LYS A 82 -7.80 4.61 24.37
C LYS A 82 -8.99 3.83 23.84
N ASP A 83 -9.96 3.52 24.69
CA ASP A 83 -11.13 2.70 24.33
C ASP A 83 -10.77 1.34 23.68
N GLY A 84 -9.65 0.76 24.09
CA GLY A 84 -9.10 -0.49 23.55
C GLY A 84 -8.44 -0.36 22.17
N LEU A 85 -8.36 0.84 21.60
CA LEU A 85 -7.58 1.16 20.41
C LEU A 85 -6.15 1.54 20.79
N ILE A 86 -5.21 1.29 19.88
CA ILE A 86 -3.80 1.64 20.11
C ILE A 86 -3.64 3.14 19.92
N CYS A 87 -3.07 3.80 20.92
CA CYS A 87 -2.79 5.23 20.90
C CYS A 87 -1.27 5.43 20.97
N LEU A 88 -0.67 5.80 19.84
CA LEU A 88 0.76 6.08 19.71
C LEU A 88 1.01 7.57 19.94
N ARG A 89 1.72 7.91 21.00
CA ARG A 89 1.94 9.32 21.37
C ARG A 89 2.70 10.09 20.31
N GLY A 90 3.75 9.51 19.70
CA GLY A 90 4.51 10.21 18.66
C GLY A 90 3.71 10.57 17.40
N LEU A 91 2.52 9.99 17.21
CA LEU A 91 1.59 10.39 16.16
C LEU A 91 0.47 11.32 16.64
N ASP A 92 0.39 11.60 17.94
CA ASP A 92 -0.78 12.26 18.54
C ASP A 92 -2.07 11.54 18.12
N SER A 93 -2.04 10.20 18.07
CA SER A 93 -3.13 9.44 17.45
C SER A 93 -4.43 9.53 18.25
N GLY A 94 -4.37 9.88 19.54
CA GLY A 94 -5.55 10.03 20.40
C GLY A 94 -6.44 11.22 20.03
N SER A 95 -5.91 12.17 19.25
CA SER A 95 -6.63 13.31 18.68
C SER A 95 -6.94 13.16 17.18
N MET A 96 -6.44 12.10 16.52
CA MET A 96 -6.81 11.78 15.15
C MET A 96 -8.29 11.41 15.05
N ARG A 97 -8.85 11.48 13.84
CA ARG A 97 -10.19 10.96 13.56
C ARG A 97 -10.28 9.47 13.94
N LEU A 98 -11.45 9.06 14.45
CA LEU A 98 -11.68 7.70 14.94
C LEU A 98 -11.44 6.64 13.85
N ASP A 99 -11.80 6.94 12.62
CA ASP A 99 -11.60 6.05 11.48
C ASP A 99 -10.11 5.76 11.22
N VAL A 100 -9.25 6.79 11.28
CA VAL A 100 -7.80 6.63 11.17
C VAL A 100 -7.22 5.84 12.35
N GLN A 101 -7.71 6.08 13.57
CA GLN A 101 -7.30 5.30 14.74
C GLN A 101 -7.61 3.81 14.57
N VAL A 102 -8.78 3.48 14.01
CA VAL A 102 -9.18 2.10 13.70
C VAL A 102 -8.25 1.48 12.66
N VAL A 103 -7.89 2.20 11.59
CA VAL A 103 -6.91 1.72 10.61
C VAL A 103 -5.56 1.48 11.26
N LEU A 104 -5.01 2.45 12.01
CA LEU A 104 -3.71 2.32 12.67
C LEU A 104 -3.69 1.08 13.56
N HIS A 105 -4.75 0.90 14.36
CA HIS A 105 -4.90 -0.26 15.23
C HIS A 105 -4.97 -1.57 14.44
N GLN A 106 -5.84 -1.68 13.42
CA GLN A 106 -5.94 -2.87 12.58
C GLN A 106 -4.62 -3.16 11.84
N GLY A 107 -3.94 -2.12 11.37
CA GLY A 107 -2.64 -2.15 10.73
C GLY A 107 -1.57 -2.73 11.66
N MET A 108 -1.47 -2.21 12.88
CA MET A 108 -0.54 -2.74 13.89
C MET A 108 -0.84 -4.20 14.24
N LEU A 109 -2.11 -4.57 14.43
CA LEU A 109 -2.52 -5.97 14.64
C LEU A 109 -2.28 -6.85 13.41
N GLY A 110 -2.26 -6.27 12.22
CA GLY A 110 -2.00 -6.96 10.97
C GLY A 110 -0.52 -7.14 10.64
N THR A 111 0.37 -6.40 11.30
CA THR A 111 1.78 -6.27 10.91
C THR A 111 2.72 -6.62 12.07
N PHE A 112 2.86 -5.79 13.09
CA PHE A 112 3.71 -6.01 14.25
C PHE A 112 3.05 -6.99 15.22
N LEU A 113 1.82 -6.71 15.67
CA LEU A 113 1.14 -7.42 16.75
C LEU A 113 0.21 -8.53 16.23
N GLN A 114 0.68 -9.37 15.31
CA GLN A 114 -0.17 -10.42 14.72
C GLN A 114 -0.49 -11.56 15.67
N HIS A 115 0.53 -12.05 16.38
CA HIS A 115 0.41 -13.24 17.20
C HIS A 115 -0.32 -12.91 18.52
N PRO A 116 -1.34 -13.68 18.93
CA PRO A 116 -2.10 -13.36 20.14
C PRO A 116 -1.26 -13.19 21.40
N SER A 117 -0.12 -13.88 21.53
CA SER A 117 0.78 -13.70 22.70
C SER A 117 1.37 -12.29 22.84
N THR A 118 1.33 -11.46 21.80
CA THR A 118 1.86 -10.09 21.87
C THR A 118 0.85 -9.09 22.43
N ARG A 119 -0.35 -9.54 22.80
CA ARG A 119 -1.45 -8.68 23.24
C ARG A 119 -2.46 -9.42 24.10
N LYS A 120 -3.26 -8.68 24.86
CA LYS A 120 -4.43 -9.21 25.55
C LYS A 120 -5.66 -8.52 25.02
N ALA A 121 -6.60 -9.29 24.46
CA ALA A 121 -7.82 -8.78 23.85
C ALA A 121 -8.97 -8.72 24.87
N GLU A 122 -9.84 -7.72 24.71
CA GLU A 122 -11.11 -7.58 25.46
C GLU A 122 -12.29 -8.16 24.68
N GLY A 123 -12.21 -8.20 23.35
CA GLY A 123 -13.27 -8.67 22.47
C GLY A 123 -13.37 -7.87 21.18
N LYS A 124 -14.26 -8.28 20.28
CA LYS A 124 -14.56 -7.51 19.06
C LYS A 124 -15.56 -6.39 19.40
N ARG A 125 -15.37 -5.23 18.79
CA ARG A 125 -16.29 -4.09 18.84
C ARG A 125 -16.59 -3.62 17.43
N ASP A 126 -17.82 -3.16 17.22
CA ASP A 126 -18.26 -2.53 15.99
C ASP A 126 -18.32 -1.01 16.18
N VAL A 127 -17.95 -0.28 15.14
CA VAL A 127 -18.05 1.18 15.07
C VAL A 127 -18.63 1.57 13.71
N ILE A 128 -19.43 2.64 13.72
CA ILE A 128 -19.95 3.26 12.51
C ILE A 128 -19.05 4.45 12.18
N LEU A 129 -18.46 4.45 10.99
CA LEU A 129 -17.55 5.48 10.52
C LEU A 129 -18.26 6.32 9.45
N LYS A 130 -18.23 7.64 9.62
CA LYS A 130 -18.63 8.59 8.58
C LYS A 130 -17.36 9.12 7.91
N LEU A 131 -17.15 8.78 6.65
CA LEU A 131 -15.89 9.06 5.95
C LEU A 131 -15.79 10.54 5.57
N ASP A 132 -16.82 11.07 4.93
CA ASP A 132 -16.99 12.47 4.53
C ASP A 132 -18.44 12.93 4.79
N GLU A 133 -18.73 14.24 4.68
CA GLU A 133 -20.06 14.80 4.97
C GLU A 133 -21.19 14.17 4.15
N ASP A 134 -20.90 13.86 2.89
CA ASP A 134 -21.81 13.28 1.90
C ASP A 134 -21.68 11.75 1.75
N ASP A 135 -20.69 11.14 2.42
CA ASP A 135 -20.44 9.70 2.29
C ASP A 135 -21.40 8.88 3.16
N LYS A 136 -21.71 7.67 2.66
CA LYS A 136 -22.53 6.71 3.40
C LYS A 136 -21.75 6.16 4.62
N GLU A 137 -22.46 5.88 5.70
CA GLU A 137 -21.89 5.31 6.90
C GLU A 137 -21.32 3.90 6.67
N LEU A 138 -20.10 3.65 7.15
CA LEU A 138 -19.40 2.37 7.03
C LEU A 138 -19.34 1.68 8.39
N LYS A 139 -19.87 0.47 8.49
CA LYS A 139 -19.73 -0.37 9.69
C LYS A 139 -18.39 -1.10 9.67
N VAL A 140 -17.54 -0.89 10.67
CA VAL A 140 -16.23 -1.54 10.79
C VAL A 140 -16.09 -2.23 12.14
N SER A 141 -15.56 -3.46 12.15
CA SER A 141 -15.23 -4.18 13.38
C SER A 141 -13.75 -4.14 13.69
N TYR A 142 -13.37 -4.00 14.96
CA TYR A 142 -11.99 -4.08 15.44
C TYR A 142 -11.88 -4.91 16.73
N LEU A 143 -10.66 -5.34 17.07
CA LEU A 143 -10.37 -6.16 18.25
C LEU A 143 -9.83 -5.29 19.38
N ALA A 144 -10.69 -4.85 20.30
CA ALA A 144 -10.29 -4.05 21.45
C ALA A 144 -9.25 -4.77 22.32
N LEU A 145 -8.24 -4.04 22.80
CA LEU A 145 -7.16 -4.56 23.62
C LEU A 145 -7.20 -4.03 25.05
N GLN A 146 -6.75 -4.86 25.98
CA GLN A 146 -6.47 -4.48 27.37
C GLN A 146 -5.01 -4.08 27.55
N SER A 147 -4.09 -4.72 26.81
CA SER A 147 -2.64 -4.44 26.86
C SER A 147 -1.92 -5.05 25.65
N TYR A 148 -0.69 -4.61 25.41
CA TYR A 148 0.21 -5.16 24.38
C TYR A 148 1.67 -5.03 24.80
N VAL A 149 2.53 -5.88 24.22
CA VAL A 149 3.92 -6.11 24.69
C VAL A 149 4.83 -4.89 24.78
N HIS A 150 4.57 -3.82 24.03
CA HIS A 150 5.47 -2.66 23.99
C HIS A 150 5.54 -1.94 25.35
N THR A 151 4.44 -1.91 26.10
CA THR A 151 4.36 -1.16 27.37
C THR A 151 5.16 -1.77 28.51
N ALA A 152 5.54 -3.05 28.41
CA ALA A 152 6.28 -3.78 29.43
C ALA A 152 7.66 -4.27 28.93
N PHE A 153 8.07 -3.86 27.73
CA PHE A 153 9.26 -4.43 27.09
C PHE A 153 10.58 -4.02 27.77
N ALA A 154 10.58 -2.99 28.61
CA ALA A 154 11.75 -2.59 29.41
C ALA A 154 12.32 -3.76 30.24
N GLU A 155 11.48 -4.71 30.66
CA GLU A 155 11.90 -5.92 31.37
C GLU A 155 12.77 -6.86 30.53
N SER A 156 12.62 -6.81 29.20
CA SER A 156 13.43 -7.60 28.26
C SER A 156 14.71 -6.87 27.84
N LEU A 157 14.79 -5.56 28.08
CA LEU A 157 15.94 -4.72 27.70
C LEU A 157 16.98 -4.59 28.81
N CYS A 158 16.58 -4.79 30.06
CA CYS A 158 17.42 -4.57 31.24
C CYS A 158 17.65 -5.86 32.02
N ASP A 159 18.77 -5.93 32.73
CA ASP A 159 19.07 -7.00 33.67
C ASP A 159 18.30 -6.85 34.99
N LYS A 160 18.51 -7.80 35.92
CA LYS A 160 17.87 -7.76 37.26
C LYS A 160 18.30 -6.58 38.13
N LYS A 161 19.42 -5.91 37.78
CA LYS A 161 19.90 -4.70 38.45
C LYS A 161 19.33 -3.44 37.82
N GLY A 162 18.52 -3.55 36.77
CA GLY A 162 17.91 -2.42 36.08
C GLY A 162 18.83 -1.75 35.07
N GLU A 163 19.91 -2.40 34.67
CA GLU A 163 20.90 -1.89 33.71
C GLU A 163 20.66 -2.48 32.31
N VAL A 164 20.89 -1.72 31.24
CA VAL A 164 20.72 -2.22 29.86
C VAL A 164 21.58 -3.46 29.62
N LEU A 165 20.99 -4.47 28.96
CA LEU A 165 21.70 -5.70 28.63
C LEU A 165 22.85 -5.44 27.66
N THR A 166 24.03 -5.96 28.01
CA THR A 166 25.22 -5.90 27.15
C THR A 166 25.26 -7.03 26.12
N LYS A 167 24.54 -8.12 26.36
CA LYS A 167 24.44 -9.25 25.43
C LYS A 167 23.29 -9.05 24.46
N PRO A 168 23.45 -9.39 23.17
CA PRO A 168 22.36 -9.35 22.21
C PRO A 168 21.18 -10.25 22.63
N LEU A 169 19.97 -9.78 22.37
CA LEU A 169 18.73 -10.53 22.57
C LEU A 169 18.22 -11.08 21.24
N ASN A 170 17.45 -12.16 21.30
CA ASN A 170 16.71 -12.65 20.14
C ASN A 170 15.56 -11.68 19.84
N VAL A 171 15.49 -11.19 18.62
CA VAL A 171 14.41 -10.32 18.15
C VAL A 171 13.26 -11.19 17.67
N ALA A 172 12.13 -11.04 18.34
CA ALA A 172 10.90 -11.67 17.90
C ALA A 172 10.41 -11.05 16.58
N GLY A 173 9.76 -11.86 15.74
CA GLY A 173 9.26 -11.40 14.43
C GLY A 173 8.22 -10.26 14.51
N TRP A 174 7.63 -10.00 15.69
CA TRP A 174 6.76 -8.83 15.90
C TRP A 174 7.54 -7.53 16.07
N LEU A 175 8.80 -7.57 16.55
CA LEU A 175 9.66 -6.40 16.74
C LEU A 175 10.38 -6.03 15.44
N ASN A 176 10.65 -7.03 14.59
CA ASN A 176 11.15 -6.84 13.23
C ASN A 176 10.30 -7.67 12.24
N PRO A 177 9.18 -7.12 11.74
CA PRO A 177 8.30 -7.79 10.80
C PRO A 177 9.05 -8.23 9.54
N GLY A 178 9.25 -9.54 9.39
CA GLY A 178 9.99 -10.12 8.27
C GLY A 178 11.36 -10.68 8.64
N ALA A 179 11.84 -10.50 9.88
CA ALA A 179 12.92 -11.30 10.43
C ALA A 179 12.41 -12.73 10.68
N THR A 180 12.90 -13.69 9.92
CA THR A 180 12.56 -15.11 10.07
C THR A 180 13.70 -15.88 10.70
N VAL A 181 13.33 -16.82 11.55
CA VAL A 181 14.19 -17.93 11.95
C VAL A 181 14.38 -18.82 10.72
N LYS A 182 15.61 -19.01 10.23
CA LYS A 182 15.87 -19.81 9.01
C LYS A 182 15.47 -21.27 9.16
N HIS A 183 15.55 -21.83 10.38
CA HIS A 183 15.14 -23.20 10.68
C HIS A 183 14.46 -23.29 12.05
N ILE A 184 13.17 -23.70 12.10
CA ILE A 184 12.38 -23.80 13.34
C ILE A 184 13.05 -24.73 14.38
N ALA A 185 13.68 -25.80 13.92
CA ALA A 185 14.43 -26.75 14.76
C ALA A 185 15.70 -26.14 15.39
N PHE A 186 16.22 -25.04 14.84
CA PHE A 186 17.42 -24.32 15.31
C PHE A 186 17.08 -22.85 15.60
N SER A 187 15.92 -22.61 16.21
CA SER A 187 15.42 -21.27 16.49
C SER A 187 16.32 -20.44 17.39
N ALA A 188 17.08 -21.09 18.28
CA ALA A 188 18.10 -20.46 19.12
C ALA A 188 19.36 -20.01 18.33
N ASP A 189 19.72 -20.72 17.25
CA ASP A 189 20.96 -20.50 16.49
C ASP A 189 20.76 -19.66 15.23
N THR A 190 19.53 -19.63 14.70
CA THR A 190 19.20 -18.93 13.44
C THR A 190 18.24 -17.75 13.61
N GLY A 191 17.89 -17.43 14.87
CA GLY A 191 17.13 -16.24 15.20
C GLY A 191 17.93 -14.96 14.98
N PHE A 192 17.29 -13.92 14.44
CA PHE A 192 17.90 -12.60 14.33
C PHE A 192 18.18 -12.07 15.74
N LYS A 193 19.42 -11.65 15.99
CA LYS A 193 19.85 -11.08 17.26
C LYS A 193 20.11 -9.61 17.10
N GLU A 194 19.76 -8.85 18.12
CA GLU A 194 19.97 -7.40 18.16
C GLU A 194 20.48 -6.98 19.53
N SER A 195 21.24 -5.90 19.59
CA SER A 195 21.59 -5.25 20.86
C SER A 195 20.33 -4.77 21.58
N ALA A 196 20.40 -4.61 22.90
CA ALA A 196 19.28 -4.03 23.66
C ALA A 196 18.93 -2.61 23.18
N VAL A 197 19.93 -1.84 22.78
CA VAL A 197 19.75 -0.51 22.19
C VAL A 197 19.05 -0.59 20.82
N GLY A 198 19.48 -1.46 19.91
CA GLY A 198 18.83 -1.63 18.62
C GLY A 198 17.38 -2.13 18.76
N ALA A 199 17.14 -3.07 19.68
CA ALA A 199 15.79 -3.54 20.00
C ALA A 199 14.91 -2.43 20.58
N PHE A 200 15.47 -1.58 21.45
CA PHE A 200 14.78 -0.40 21.97
C PHE A 200 14.36 0.54 20.83
N VAL A 201 15.24 0.81 19.87
CA VAL A 201 14.91 1.63 18.69
C VAL A 201 13.79 0.99 17.86
N LEU A 202 13.85 -0.32 17.62
CA LEU A 202 12.83 -1.04 16.85
C LEU A 202 11.42 -0.97 17.47
N LEU A 203 11.29 -0.84 18.79
CA LEU A 203 9.98 -0.69 19.44
C LEU A 203 9.22 0.52 18.93
N PHE A 204 9.92 1.56 18.49
CA PHE A 204 9.34 2.80 17.99
C PHE A 204 9.07 2.78 16.49
N ALA A 205 9.49 1.75 15.76
CA ALA A 205 9.23 1.65 14.32
C ALA A 205 7.74 1.74 13.96
N PRO A 206 6.80 1.17 14.75
CA PRO A 206 5.38 1.34 14.52
C PRO A 206 4.88 2.79 14.47
N VAL A 207 5.56 3.70 15.16
CA VAL A 207 5.17 5.12 15.20
C VAL A 207 5.45 5.80 13.86
N ALA A 208 6.56 5.47 13.21
CA ALA A 208 6.92 6.05 11.92
C ALA A 208 6.25 5.34 10.73
N CYS A 209 6.11 4.01 10.77
CA CYS A 209 5.62 3.26 9.61
C CYS A 209 4.18 3.64 9.18
N GLY A 210 3.91 3.49 7.88
CA GLY A 210 2.58 3.60 7.29
C GLY A 210 1.87 2.24 7.25
N TYR A 211 0.55 2.24 7.47
CA TYR A 211 -0.27 1.03 7.49
C TYR A 211 -1.39 1.12 6.47
N TYR A 212 -1.50 0.10 5.62
CA TYR A 212 -2.57 0.02 4.63
C TYR A 212 -3.30 -1.32 4.72
N LEU A 213 -4.61 -1.27 4.58
CA LEU A 213 -5.46 -2.45 4.40
C LEU A 213 -5.47 -2.81 2.92
N LEU A 214 -4.98 -4.00 2.59
CA LEU A 214 -4.92 -4.47 1.22
C LEU A 214 -6.24 -5.12 0.79
N ARG A 215 -6.63 -4.82 -0.45
CA ARG A 215 -7.87 -5.26 -1.08
C ARG A 215 -7.61 -5.88 -2.45
N SER A 216 -6.52 -6.64 -2.52
CA SER A 216 -6.04 -7.31 -3.72
C SER A 216 -7.02 -8.38 -4.19
N GLN A 217 -7.48 -8.23 -5.43
CA GLN A 217 -8.31 -9.22 -6.11
C GLN A 217 -7.47 -10.35 -6.69
N LEU A 218 -6.19 -10.09 -7.03
CA LEU A 218 -5.29 -11.11 -7.56
C LEU A 218 -4.72 -12.04 -6.49
N ARG A 219 -4.52 -11.55 -5.27
CA ARG A 219 -3.84 -12.27 -4.18
C ARG A 219 -4.77 -12.64 -3.03
N GLY A 220 -5.94 -12.00 -2.91
CA GLY A 220 -6.94 -12.29 -1.89
C GLY A 220 -6.36 -12.31 -0.48
N GLN A 221 -6.65 -13.36 0.29
CA GLN A 221 -6.19 -13.48 1.69
C GLN A 221 -4.67 -13.50 1.88
N ARG A 222 -3.89 -13.72 0.80
CA ARG A 222 -2.41 -13.67 0.85
C ARG A 222 -1.86 -12.24 0.93
N ALA A 223 -2.70 -11.23 0.69
CA ALA A 223 -2.36 -9.82 0.78
C ALA A 223 -3.47 -9.06 1.51
N GLN A 224 -3.34 -8.93 2.83
CA GLN A 224 -4.35 -8.28 3.68
C GLN A 224 -3.87 -6.96 4.28
N PHE A 225 -2.56 -6.85 4.54
CA PHE A 225 -1.96 -5.66 5.14
C PHE A 225 -0.66 -5.32 4.42
N ALA A 226 -0.41 -4.04 4.22
CA ALA A 226 0.89 -3.53 3.83
C ALA A 226 1.48 -2.71 4.98
N LEU A 227 2.74 -3.01 5.31
CA LEU A 227 3.58 -2.20 6.17
C LEU A 227 4.52 -1.39 5.28
N VAL A 228 4.39 -0.07 5.29
CA VAL A 228 5.26 0.85 4.57
C VAL A 228 6.31 1.41 5.53
N ILE A 229 7.57 1.08 5.27
CA ILE A 229 8.72 1.50 6.07
C ILE A 229 9.43 2.64 5.31
N PRO A 230 9.41 3.88 5.83
CA PRO A 230 10.05 5.03 5.19
C PRO A 230 11.59 4.92 5.18
N ASP A 231 12.24 5.36 4.10
CA ASP A 231 13.69 5.61 4.11
C ASP A 231 13.95 7.00 4.69
N VAL A 232 13.96 7.09 6.03
CA VAL A 232 14.16 8.36 6.73
C VAL A 232 15.61 8.81 6.60
N GLN A 233 15.80 10.01 6.04
CA GLN A 233 17.11 10.67 5.93
C GLN A 233 17.25 11.91 6.83
N ASP A 234 16.13 12.40 7.37
CA ASP A 234 16.09 13.56 8.28
C ASP A 234 14.91 13.39 9.24
N LEU A 235 15.21 13.28 10.53
CA LEU A 235 14.24 12.97 11.59
C LEU A 235 13.22 14.09 11.77
N GLU A 236 13.66 15.35 11.68
CA GLU A 236 12.81 16.52 11.87
C GLU A 236 11.88 16.71 10.67
N CYS A 237 12.42 16.63 9.45
CA CYS A 237 11.64 16.70 8.23
C CYS A 237 10.59 15.60 8.16
N TYR A 238 10.97 14.36 8.52
CA TYR A 238 10.04 13.24 8.56
C TYR A 238 8.92 13.44 9.59
N SER A 239 9.26 13.98 10.77
CA SER A 239 8.25 14.32 11.78
C SER A 239 7.24 15.35 11.27
N ARG A 240 7.70 16.37 10.53
CA ARG A 240 6.80 17.36 9.90
C ARG A 240 5.85 16.71 8.90
N TYR A 241 6.35 15.80 8.06
CA TYR A 241 5.51 15.04 7.14
C TYR A 241 4.40 14.27 7.88
N ARG A 242 4.76 13.54 8.95
CA ARG A 242 3.77 12.74 9.70
C ARG A 242 2.77 13.59 10.49
N ASN A 243 3.12 14.83 10.80
CA ASN A 243 2.24 15.81 11.43
C ASN A 243 1.50 16.71 10.43
N ASP A 244 1.69 16.52 9.12
CA ASP A 244 1.06 17.35 8.11
C ASP A 244 -0.47 17.33 8.21
N THR A 245 -1.10 18.48 7.99
CA THR A 245 -2.54 18.66 8.18
C THR A 245 -3.35 17.79 7.22
N SER A 246 -2.89 17.61 5.97
CA SER A 246 -3.58 16.75 5.01
C SER A 246 -3.58 15.30 5.50
N LEU A 247 -2.44 14.81 6.00
CA LEU A 247 -2.30 13.43 6.48
C LEU A 247 -3.03 13.19 7.80
N ARG A 248 -3.14 14.21 8.65
CA ARG A 248 -3.96 14.15 9.87
C ARG A 248 -5.46 14.16 9.57
N ASN A 249 -5.87 14.77 8.46
CA ASN A 249 -7.26 14.83 8.00
C ASN A 249 -7.64 13.69 7.05
N ALA A 250 -6.70 12.79 6.73
CA ALA A 250 -6.96 11.55 6.00
C ALA A 250 -8.15 10.78 6.60
N SER A 251 -8.91 10.09 5.76
CA SER A 251 -10.00 9.22 6.23
C SER A 251 -9.67 7.74 6.07
N TYR A 252 -10.57 6.85 6.51
CA TYR A 252 -10.40 5.40 6.40
C TYR A 252 -9.99 4.94 4.98
N LYS A 253 -10.54 5.57 3.95
CA LYS A 253 -10.31 5.20 2.54
C LYS A 253 -8.87 5.49 2.08
N ASP A 254 -8.23 6.50 2.66
CA ASP A 254 -6.85 6.89 2.35
C ASP A 254 -5.80 5.89 2.85
N PHE A 255 -6.21 4.91 3.64
CA PHE A 255 -5.35 3.82 4.10
C PHE A 255 -5.79 2.46 3.58
N GLN A 256 -6.57 2.44 2.49
CA GLN A 256 -6.82 1.24 1.73
C GLN A 256 -6.04 1.27 0.42
N ALA A 257 -5.53 0.12 0.03
CA ALA A 257 -4.71 -0.02 -1.16
C ALA A 257 -5.07 -1.29 -1.91
N SER A 258 -5.11 -1.20 -3.24
CA SER A 258 -5.40 -2.32 -4.13
C SER A 258 -4.22 -3.30 -4.23
N SER A 259 -2.98 -2.81 -4.00
CA SER A 259 -1.75 -3.58 -4.11
C SER A 259 -0.64 -3.05 -3.20
N LEU A 260 0.51 -3.74 -3.16
CA LEU A 260 1.73 -3.22 -2.53
C LEU A 260 2.23 -1.94 -3.19
N GLY A 261 2.18 -1.93 -4.53
CA GLY A 261 2.60 -0.78 -5.31
C GLY A 261 1.72 0.42 -5.00
N ASP A 262 0.40 0.19 -4.89
CA ASP A 262 -0.57 1.21 -4.51
C ASP A 262 -0.26 1.77 -3.12
N ALA A 263 -0.07 0.91 -2.11
CA ALA A 263 0.24 1.35 -0.74
C ALA A 263 1.51 2.21 -0.65
N GLY A 264 2.59 1.80 -1.32
CA GLY A 264 3.84 2.57 -1.27
C GLY A 264 3.81 3.85 -2.12
N LEU A 265 3.19 3.82 -3.30
CA LEU A 265 3.00 5.02 -4.10
C LEU A 265 2.09 6.02 -3.38
N GLN A 266 1.00 5.56 -2.77
CA GLN A 266 0.12 6.38 -1.95
C GLN A 266 0.87 7.04 -0.80
N PHE A 267 1.75 6.31 -0.12
CA PHE A 267 2.60 6.85 0.93
C PHE A 267 3.59 7.92 0.42
N LEU A 268 4.18 7.70 -0.76
CA LEU A 268 5.16 8.61 -1.36
C LEU A 268 4.53 9.80 -2.11
N THR A 269 3.21 9.79 -2.32
CA THR A 269 2.47 10.80 -3.10
C THR A 269 1.27 11.38 -2.36
N TYR A 270 1.21 11.16 -1.04
CA TYR A 270 0.07 11.57 -0.23
C TYR A 270 -0.21 13.08 -0.33
N GLU A 271 0.85 13.89 -0.34
CA GLU A 271 0.76 15.33 -0.59
C GLU A 271 0.45 15.54 -2.09
N GLN A 272 -0.81 15.87 -2.41
CA GLN A 272 -1.29 16.08 -3.79
C GLN A 272 -0.55 17.23 -4.54
N ALA A 273 0.32 17.97 -3.86
CA ALA A 273 1.04 19.10 -4.41
C ALA A 273 2.56 18.86 -4.45
N SER A 274 3.02 18.55 -5.66
CA SER A 274 4.35 18.85 -6.23
C SER A 274 5.46 17.80 -6.10
N GLU A 275 6.29 17.81 -7.14
CA GLU A 275 7.67 17.32 -7.30
C GLU A 275 8.60 17.44 -6.08
N ARG A 276 8.15 18.09 -5.00
CA ARG A 276 8.94 18.43 -3.83
C ARG A 276 8.73 17.49 -2.65
N PHE A 277 7.87 16.47 -2.68
CA PHE A 277 7.73 15.55 -1.54
C PHE A 277 9.08 14.98 -1.04
N ALA A 278 9.86 14.38 -1.95
CA ALA A 278 11.19 13.85 -1.65
C ALA A 278 12.19 14.97 -1.28
N GLN A 279 12.03 16.19 -1.80
CA GLN A 279 12.92 17.33 -1.53
C GLN A 279 12.59 18.05 -0.21
N ASN A 280 11.32 18.14 0.15
CA ASN A 280 10.79 18.84 1.32
C ASN A 280 10.93 17.96 2.57
N TYR A 281 10.64 16.66 2.43
CA TYR A 281 10.62 15.73 3.55
C TYR A 281 11.80 14.76 3.57
N HIS A 282 12.65 14.75 2.54
CA HIS A 282 13.84 13.88 2.46
C HIS A 282 13.50 12.39 2.58
N ILE A 283 12.41 11.97 1.90
CA ILE A 283 11.95 10.58 1.81
C ILE A 283 12.01 10.16 0.34
N PRO A 284 13.18 9.69 -0.16
CA PRO A 284 13.32 9.35 -1.58
C PRO A 284 12.61 8.05 -1.96
N ARG A 285 12.35 7.18 -0.97
CA ARG A 285 11.79 5.85 -1.19
C ARG A 285 11.19 5.25 0.07
N CYS A 286 10.50 4.14 -0.10
CA CYS A 286 9.99 3.32 1.00
C CYS A 286 10.16 1.83 0.70
N GLN A 287 10.22 1.02 1.76
CA GLN A 287 10.12 -0.43 1.66
C GLN A 287 8.71 -0.86 2.05
N VAL A 288 8.03 -1.64 1.21
CA VAL A 288 6.67 -2.12 1.47
C VAL A 288 6.67 -3.63 1.64
N ILE A 289 6.17 -4.09 2.79
CA ILE A 289 6.05 -5.51 3.12
C ILE A 289 4.57 -5.90 3.11
N THR A 290 4.22 -6.99 2.43
CA THR A 290 2.86 -7.56 2.53
C THR A 290 2.78 -8.68 3.52
N LEU A 291 1.71 -8.64 4.30
CA LEU A 291 1.34 -9.64 5.27
C LEU A 291 -0.06 -10.15 4.98
N GLY A 292 -0.19 -11.47 4.85
CA GLY A 292 -1.46 -12.17 4.68
C GLY A 292 -1.38 -13.62 5.11
N SER A 293 -2.50 -14.31 5.09
CA SER A 293 -2.60 -15.71 5.49
C SER A 293 -2.27 -16.64 4.30
N VAL A 294 -1.58 -17.74 4.60
CA VAL A 294 -1.28 -18.82 3.65
C VAL A 294 -1.85 -20.13 4.18
N VAL A 295 -2.11 -21.09 3.27
CA VAL A 295 -2.87 -22.32 3.57
C VAL A 295 -2.27 -23.13 4.73
N TRP A 296 -0.94 -23.14 4.85
CA TRP A 296 -0.23 -23.90 5.89
C TRP A 296 0.03 -23.11 7.19
N ALA A 297 -0.34 -21.82 7.26
CA ALA A 297 -0.15 -20.97 8.43
C ALA A 297 -1.30 -19.96 8.51
N SER A 298 -2.51 -20.45 8.83
CA SER A 298 -3.72 -19.62 8.91
C SER A 298 -3.75 -18.70 10.14
N GLN A 299 -3.07 -19.11 11.23
CA GLN A 299 -3.06 -18.39 12.51
C GLN A 299 -2.08 -17.20 12.55
N GLN A 300 -1.08 -17.16 11.67
CA GLN A 300 -0.08 -16.08 11.62
C GLN A 300 0.08 -15.60 10.18
N LYS A 301 0.03 -14.28 9.96
CA LYS A 301 0.26 -13.74 8.62
C LYS A 301 1.73 -13.89 8.30
N THR A 302 1.99 -14.44 7.13
CA THR A 302 3.35 -14.63 6.62
C THR A 302 3.69 -13.43 5.74
N ARG A 303 4.96 -13.04 5.73
CA ARG A 303 5.48 -12.12 4.72
C ARG A 303 5.37 -12.80 3.35
N THR A 304 4.51 -12.28 2.48
CA THR A 304 4.27 -12.88 1.16
C THR A 304 5.02 -12.17 0.04
N ASP A 305 5.37 -10.88 0.22
CA ASP A 305 6.13 -10.12 -0.77
C ASP A 305 6.82 -8.90 -0.14
N LEU A 306 7.80 -8.33 -0.85
CA LEU A 306 8.51 -7.11 -0.43
C LEU A 306 8.97 -6.29 -1.64
N PHE A 307 8.60 -5.02 -1.71
CA PHE A 307 9.10 -4.06 -2.69
C PHE A 307 9.92 -2.96 -2.03
N VAL A 308 10.89 -2.44 -2.76
CA VAL A 308 11.49 -1.13 -2.50
C VAL A 308 10.99 -0.23 -3.61
N ILE A 309 10.28 0.84 -3.25
CA ILE A 309 9.61 1.73 -4.18
C ILE A 309 10.26 3.09 -4.08
N GLU A 310 10.78 3.56 -5.22
CA GLU A 310 11.25 4.92 -5.42
C GLU A 310 10.27 5.58 -6.39
N ALA A 311 9.79 6.77 -6.06
CA ALA A 311 8.79 7.46 -6.87
C ALA A 311 9.41 8.71 -7.48
N ASP A 312 9.78 8.61 -8.76
CA ASP A 312 10.24 9.76 -9.54
C ASP A 312 9.04 10.62 -9.98
N HIS A 313 9.32 11.79 -10.56
CA HIS A 313 8.28 12.73 -10.97
C HIS A 313 7.23 12.08 -11.89
N LYS A 314 7.71 11.33 -12.88
CA LYS A 314 6.87 10.65 -13.87
C LYS A 314 5.97 9.60 -13.22
N THR A 315 6.52 8.77 -12.33
CA THR A 315 5.78 7.76 -11.59
C THR A 315 4.71 8.41 -10.71
N CYS A 316 5.05 9.51 -10.03
CA CYS A 316 4.08 10.28 -9.25
C CYS A 316 2.97 10.86 -10.12
N GLN A 317 3.29 11.38 -11.32
CA GLN A 317 2.29 11.89 -12.25
C GLN A 317 1.37 10.79 -12.79
N GLN A 318 1.93 9.66 -13.22
CA GLN A 318 1.16 8.52 -13.71
C GLN A 318 0.28 7.91 -12.60
N TYR A 319 0.78 7.85 -11.36
CA TYR A 319 0.00 7.40 -10.21
C TYR A 319 -1.15 8.36 -9.90
N ARG A 320 -0.92 9.68 -9.93
CA ARG A 320 -1.99 10.68 -9.75
C ARG A 320 -3.09 10.53 -10.80
N THR A 321 -2.71 10.43 -12.07
CA THR A 321 -3.66 10.17 -13.17
C THR A 321 -4.44 8.89 -12.94
N CYS A 322 -3.77 7.81 -12.50
CA CYS A 322 -4.43 6.55 -12.15
C CYS A 322 -5.46 6.75 -11.04
N ARG A 323 -5.09 7.40 -9.93
CA ARG A 323 -5.97 7.62 -8.78
C ARG A 323 -7.18 8.50 -9.13
N SER A 324 -7.00 9.53 -9.96
CA SER A 324 -8.10 10.42 -10.37
C SER A 324 -9.17 9.73 -11.22
N PHE A 325 -8.81 8.71 -12.00
CA PHE A 325 -9.77 8.02 -12.89
C PHE A 325 -10.18 6.62 -12.44
N LEU A 326 -9.44 6.03 -11.50
CA LEU A 326 -9.65 4.71 -10.93
C LEU A 326 -9.71 4.79 -9.40
N ASP A 327 -10.46 5.77 -8.90
CA ASP A 327 -10.63 6.00 -7.46
C ASP A 327 -11.53 4.93 -6.81
N ASP A 328 -11.38 4.78 -5.50
CA ASP A 328 -12.24 3.92 -4.69
C ASP A 328 -13.62 4.55 -4.51
N ARG A 329 -14.66 3.72 -4.39
CA ARG A 329 -16.04 4.19 -4.27
C ARG A 329 -16.76 3.52 -3.12
N THR A 330 -17.54 4.29 -2.37
CA THR A 330 -18.45 3.75 -1.37
C THR A 330 -19.70 3.22 -2.06
N VAL A 331 -19.94 1.91 -1.96
CA VAL A 331 -21.07 1.21 -2.58
C VAL A 331 -21.96 0.61 -1.49
N GLN A 332 -23.26 0.50 -1.77
CA GLN A 332 -24.22 -0.10 -0.84
C GLN A 332 -24.32 -1.60 -1.11
N GLY A 333 -23.99 -2.41 -0.10
CA GLY A 333 -24.15 -3.86 -0.14
C GLY A 333 -25.32 -4.34 0.72
N LYS A 334 -25.59 -5.65 0.68
CA LYS A 334 -26.67 -6.31 1.45
C LYS A 334 -26.47 -6.21 2.95
N GLU A 335 -25.22 -6.26 3.42
CA GLU A 335 -24.86 -6.23 4.84
C GLU A 335 -24.45 -4.83 5.34
N GLY A 336 -24.58 -3.81 4.49
CA GLY A 336 -24.16 -2.44 4.74
C GLY A 336 -23.30 -1.88 3.61
N ASN A 337 -22.88 -0.63 3.76
CA ASN A 337 -21.99 -0.01 2.78
C ASN A 337 -20.58 -0.61 2.87
N PHE A 338 -19.87 -0.66 1.75
CA PHE A 338 -18.48 -1.09 1.67
C PHE A 338 -17.72 -0.23 0.66
N ILE A 339 -16.38 -0.31 0.69
CA ILE A 339 -15.54 0.39 -0.28
C ILE A 339 -15.18 -0.59 -1.41
N ALA A 340 -15.60 -0.26 -2.62
CA ALA A 340 -15.22 -0.96 -3.84
C ALA A 340 -13.88 -0.40 -4.34
N HIS A 341 -12.92 -1.30 -4.56
CA HIS A 341 -11.57 -0.94 -4.98
C HIS A 341 -11.35 -1.21 -6.46
N SER A 342 -10.56 -0.34 -7.10
CA SER A 342 -10.24 -0.53 -8.51
C SER A 342 -9.33 -1.74 -8.73
N PHE A 343 -9.81 -2.68 -9.53
CA PHE A 343 -9.05 -3.84 -9.98
C PHE A 343 -7.97 -3.45 -11.01
N ALA A 344 -8.24 -2.50 -11.90
CA ALA A 344 -7.22 -1.99 -12.81
C ALA A 344 -6.07 -1.34 -12.05
N ARG A 345 -6.38 -0.54 -11.01
CA ARG A 345 -5.38 0.13 -10.17
C ARG A 345 -4.40 -0.86 -9.55
N GLU A 346 -4.86 -2.05 -9.15
CA GLU A 346 -3.97 -3.10 -8.61
C GLU A 346 -2.84 -3.46 -9.59
N ILE A 347 -3.17 -3.67 -10.87
CA ILE A 347 -2.21 -4.04 -11.91
C ILE A 347 -1.27 -2.88 -12.23
N ILE A 348 -1.85 -1.69 -12.40
CA ILE A 348 -1.14 -0.48 -12.83
C ILE A 348 -0.12 -0.07 -11.77
N THR A 349 -0.55 0.02 -10.53
CA THR A 349 0.31 0.49 -9.42
C THR A 349 1.44 -0.48 -9.10
N GLU A 350 1.23 -1.79 -9.23
CA GLU A 350 2.33 -2.75 -9.13
C GLU A 350 3.39 -2.56 -10.22
N ASN A 351 2.99 -2.18 -11.44
CA ASN A 351 3.92 -1.93 -12.53
C ASN A 351 4.69 -0.61 -12.31
N LEU A 352 3.97 0.45 -11.97
CA LEU A 352 4.55 1.76 -11.65
C LEU A 352 5.59 1.64 -10.53
N ALA A 353 5.25 0.95 -9.44
CA ALA A 353 6.15 0.70 -8.31
C ALA A 353 7.41 -0.09 -8.67
N ARG A 354 7.42 -0.80 -9.81
CA ARG A 354 8.56 -1.60 -10.32
C ARG A 354 9.30 -0.90 -11.45
N GLY A 355 8.94 0.33 -11.81
CA GLY A 355 9.49 1.04 -12.97
C GLY A 355 9.17 0.35 -14.31
N LEU A 356 8.08 -0.42 -14.36
CA LEU A 356 7.60 -1.06 -15.59
C LEU A 356 6.52 -0.18 -16.25
N PRO A 357 6.31 -0.29 -17.58
CA PRO A 357 5.16 0.35 -18.23
C PRO A 357 3.87 -0.01 -17.51
N TRP A 358 3.00 0.97 -17.25
CA TRP A 358 1.83 0.82 -16.38
C TRP A 358 0.87 -0.29 -16.82
N TYR A 359 0.80 -0.60 -18.12
CA TYR A 359 -0.02 -1.68 -18.67
C TYR A 359 0.68 -3.05 -18.72
N ASN A 360 1.92 -3.17 -18.24
CA ASN A 360 2.71 -4.39 -18.39
C ASN A 360 2.01 -5.63 -17.79
N GLY A 361 2.00 -6.73 -18.54
CA GLY A 361 1.45 -8.00 -18.08
C GLY A 361 -0.07 -8.03 -17.98
N PHE A 362 -0.79 -7.03 -18.53
CA PHE A 362 -2.26 -6.98 -18.54
C PHE A 362 -2.86 -8.32 -19.00
N ALA A 363 -2.44 -8.82 -20.17
CA ALA A 363 -2.98 -10.07 -20.72
C ALA A 363 -2.53 -11.33 -20.00
N LYS A 364 -1.45 -11.25 -19.20
CA LYS A 364 -1.01 -12.38 -18.36
C LYS A 364 -1.82 -12.47 -17.07
N ARG A 365 -2.23 -11.34 -16.50
CA ARG A 365 -2.97 -11.26 -15.22
C ARG A 365 -4.46 -11.51 -15.41
N ILE A 366 -5.02 -11.11 -16.56
CA ILE A 366 -6.45 -11.24 -16.87
C ILE A 366 -6.71 -12.53 -17.65
N THR A 367 -6.73 -13.65 -16.94
CA THR A 367 -6.82 -14.98 -17.55
C THR A 367 -8.25 -15.49 -17.72
N SER A 368 -9.19 -15.01 -16.90
CA SER A 368 -10.59 -15.46 -16.88
C SER A 368 -11.55 -14.41 -17.46
N ASN A 369 -12.77 -14.84 -17.78
CA ASN A 369 -13.83 -13.93 -18.19
C ASN A 369 -14.31 -13.06 -17.02
N ASP A 370 -14.29 -13.62 -15.80
CA ASP A 370 -14.66 -12.91 -14.57
C ASP A 370 -13.75 -11.70 -14.30
N LEU A 371 -12.43 -11.89 -14.34
CA LEU A 371 -11.47 -10.80 -14.18
C LEU A 371 -11.59 -9.76 -15.29
N PHE A 372 -11.91 -10.19 -16.51
CA PHE A 372 -12.14 -9.27 -17.60
C PHE A 372 -13.42 -8.44 -17.39
N LYS A 373 -14.50 -9.06 -16.92
CA LYS A 373 -15.74 -8.33 -16.54
C LYS A 373 -15.47 -7.28 -15.45
N LYS A 374 -14.67 -7.63 -14.44
CA LYS A 374 -14.23 -6.67 -13.41
C LYS A 374 -13.58 -5.42 -14.01
N LEU A 375 -12.69 -5.59 -14.99
CA LEU A 375 -12.08 -4.44 -15.69
C LEU A 375 -13.08 -3.65 -16.53
N THR A 376 -14.08 -4.30 -17.11
CA THR A 376 -15.07 -3.58 -17.93
C THR A 376 -15.98 -2.67 -17.10
N PHE A 377 -16.19 -2.93 -15.81
CA PHE A 377 -16.84 -1.97 -14.90
C PHE A 377 -16.02 -0.68 -14.75
N GLU A 378 -14.70 -0.77 -14.92
CA GLU A 378 -13.77 0.35 -14.85
C GLU A 378 -13.44 0.94 -16.22
N ARG A 379 -14.14 0.52 -17.29
CA ARG A 379 -13.91 0.95 -18.68
C ARG A 379 -13.84 2.46 -18.84
N GLY A 380 -14.74 3.19 -18.18
CA GLY A 380 -14.74 4.65 -18.21
C GLY A 380 -13.46 5.25 -17.64
N GLY A 381 -13.02 4.73 -16.49
CA GLY A 381 -11.77 5.14 -15.84
C GLY A 381 -10.53 4.79 -16.67
N LEU A 382 -10.47 3.56 -17.18
CA LEU A 382 -9.40 3.10 -18.08
C LEU A 382 -9.31 3.95 -19.35
N HIS A 383 -10.46 4.33 -19.92
CA HIS A 383 -10.51 5.20 -21.09
C HIS A 383 -9.95 6.59 -20.79
N GLN A 384 -10.39 7.21 -19.68
CA GLN A 384 -9.88 8.51 -19.24
C GLN A 384 -8.38 8.45 -18.94
N MET A 385 -7.93 7.36 -18.32
CA MET A 385 -6.52 7.13 -18.05
C MET A 385 -5.70 7.09 -19.34
N ILE A 386 -6.11 6.34 -20.36
CA ILE A 386 -5.42 6.29 -21.67
C ILE A 386 -5.30 7.67 -22.32
N GLN A 387 -6.31 8.53 -22.14
CA GLN A 387 -6.34 9.87 -22.71
C GLN A 387 -5.39 10.85 -22.00
N HIS A 388 -5.23 10.73 -20.68
CA HIS A 388 -4.54 11.72 -19.84
C HIS A 388 -3.20 11.24 -19.27
N ILE A 389 -2.90 9.95 -19.35
CA ILE A 389 -1.62 9.42 -18.89
C ILE A 389 -0.49 9.83 -19.84
N GLU A 390 0.67 10.13 -19.26
CA GLU A 390 1.89 10.34 -20.02
C GLU A 390 2.38 9.00 -20.57
N TRP A 391 2.53 8.92 -21.90
CA TRP A 391 3.00 7.73 -22.61
C TRP A 391 4.50 7.80 -22.88
N ASP A 392 5.20 6.70 -22.61
CA ASP A 392 6.64 6.58 -22.86
C ASP A 392 6.97 6.62 -24.36
N ASN A 393 6.06 6.08 -25.17
CA ASN A 393 6.18 6.03 -26.61
C ASN A 393 4.82 6.28 -27.26
N GLN A 394 4.77 7.28 -28.13
CA GLN A 394 3.56 7.67 -28.85
C GLN A 394 2.97 6.53 -29.70
N ALA A 395 3.81 5.62 -30.22
CA ALA A 395 3.35 4.46 -30.98
C ALA A 395 2.45 3.53 -30.15
N GLU A 396 2.63 3.46 -28.82
CA GLU A 396 1.78 2.65 -27.94
C GLU A 396 0.38 3.22 -27.83
N ARG A 397 0.27 4.54 -27.67
CA ARG A 397 -1.00 5.26 -27.66
C ARG A 397 -1.73 5.11 -28.99
N LEU A 398 -1.01 5.29 -30.11
CA LEU A 398 -1.55 5.12 -31.45
C LEU A 398 -2.01 3.67 -31.69
N PHE A 399 -1.29 2.67 -31.15
CA PHE A 399 -1.68 1.28 -31.24
C PHE A 399 -3.00 1.01 -30.52
N VAL A 400 -3.17 1.53 -29.30
CA VAL A 400 -4.43 1.44 -28.55
C VAL A 400 -5.57 2.11 -29.32
N GLN A 401 -5.33 3.28 -29.91
CA GLN A 401 -6.31 3.97 -30.75
C GLN A 401 -6.71 3.16 -32.00
N ALA A 402 -5.74 2.57 -32.71
CA ALA A 402 -6.01 1.68 -33.84
C ALA A 402 -6.85 0.45 -33.41
N CYS A 403 -6.59 -0.10 -32.23
CA CYS A 403 -7.41 -1.17 -31.67
C CYS A 403 -8.84 -0.69 -31.32
N HIS A 404 -9.02 0.50 -30.74
CA HIS A 404 -10.35 1.08 -30.48
C HIS A 404 -11.15 1.27 -31.78
N GLU A 405 -10.50 1.78 -32.83
CA GLU A 405 -11.11 1.90 -34.16
C GLU A 405 -11.53 0.54 -34.70
N ALA A 406 -10.64 -0.46 -34.61
CA ALA A 406 -10.93 -1.81 -35.08
C ALA A 406 -12.11 -2.47 -34.34
N ILE A 407 -12.19 -2.29 -33.01
CA ILE A 407 -13.34 -2.72 -32.20
C ILE A 407 -14.61 -2.01 -32.66
N ARG A 408 -14.55 -0.69 -32.85
CA ARG A 408 -15.68 0.13 -33.30
C ARG A 408 -16.24 -0.35 -34.63
N TYR A 409 -15.39 -0.57 -35.63
CA TYR A 409 -15.84 -1.04 -36.94
C TYR A 409 -16.40 -2.46 -36.87
N THR A 410 -15.76 -3.36 -36.11
CA THR A 410 -16.24 -4.73 -35.91
C THR A 410 -17.62 -4.74 -35.27
N TYR A 411 -17.84 -3.93 -34.22
CA TYR A 411 -19.15 -3.85 -33.56
C TYR A 411 -20.19 -3.18 -34.45
N GLY A 412 -19.80 -2.17 -35.24
CA GLY A 412 -20.68 -1.57 -36.24
C GLY A 412 -21.19 -2.59 -37.26
N GLN A 413 -20.31 -3.45 -37.78
CA GLN A 413 -20.69 -4.54 -38.69
C GLN A 413 -21.63 -5.54 -38.03
N ILE A 414 -21.39 -5.92 -36.76
CA ILE A 414 -22.26 -6.83 -36.02
C ILE A 414 -23.65 -6.21 -35.83
N ALA A 415 -23.72 -4.93 -35.46
CA ALA A 415 -24.97 -4.20 -35.30
C ALA A 415 -25.76 -4.12 -36.62
N GLU A 416 -25.09 -3.83 -37.73
CA GLU A 416 -25.71 -3.78 -39.05
C GLU A 416 -26.23 -5.15 -39.50
N GLN A 417 -25.45 -6.22 -39.30
CA GLN A 417 -25.87 -7.59 -39.61
C GLN A 417 -27.06 -8.04 -38.77
N ALA A 418 -27.05 -7.74 -37.46
CA ALA A 418 -28.15 -8.06 -36.56
C ALA A 418 -29.42 -7.30 -36.94
N LYS A 419 -29.30 -6.01 -37.30
CA LYS A 419 -30.41 -5.20 -37.82
C LYS A 419 -31.00 -5.79 -39.10
N ASN A 420 -30.15 -6.21 -40.05
CA ASN A 420 -30.60 -6.82 -41.30
C ASN A 420 -31.30 -8.19 -41.09
N ARG A 421 -31.00 -8.88 -39.99
CA ARG A 421 -31.61 -10.16 -39.60
C ARG A 421 -32.73 -10.03 -38.56
N ASN A 422 -33.02 -8.81 -38.11
CA ASN A 422 -33.95 -8.52 -37.02
C ASN A 422 -33.62 -9.29 -35.71
N GLU A 423 -32.33 -9.40 -35.41
CA GLU A 423 -31.77 -10.07 -34.23
C GLU A 423 -31.13 -9.06 -33.26
N VAL A 424 -30.90 -9.48 -32.01
CA VAL A 424 -30.13 -8.69 -31.04
C VAL A 424 -28.63 -8.87 -31.32
N PRO A 425 -27.84 -7.81 -31.47
CA PRO A 425 -26.41 -7.92 -31.73
C PRO A 425 -25.68 -8.58 -30.55
N ASN A 426 -24.84 -9.57 -30.84
CA ASN A 426 -24.11 -10.33 -29.82
C ASN A 426 -22.67 -9.83 -29.67
N PHE A 427 -22.51 -8.66 -29.04
CA PHE A 427 -21.19 -8.06 -28.77
C PHE A 427 -20.36 -8.85 -27.76
N ASP A 428 -21.00 -9.52 -26.81
CA ASP A 428 -20.33 -10.32 -25.78
C ASP A 428 -19.57 -11.49 -26.39
N ARG A 429 -20.18 -12.18 -27.36
CA ARG A 429 -19.52 -13.27 -28.10
C ARG A 429 -18.25 -12.79 -28.78
N GLU A 430 -18.31 -11.62 -29.42
CA GLU A 430 -17.16 -11.04 -30.10
C GLU A 430 -16.09 -10.56 -29.11
N THR A 431 -16.49 -9.94 -28.00
CA THR A 431 -15.59 -9.56 -26.91
C THR A 431 -14.84 -10.79 -26.36
N VAL A 432 -15.55 -11.88 -26.10
CA VAL A 432 -14.96 -13.14 -25.62
C VAL A 432 -14.04 -13.76 -26.67
N ARG A 433 -14.38 -13.66 -27.97
CA ARG A 433 -13.51 -14.11 -29.08
C ARG A 433 -12.19 -13.35 -29.08
N ILE A 434 -12.23 -12.02 -29.06
CA ILE A 434 -11.04 -11.16 -29.07
C ILE A 434 -10.18 -11.44 -27.81
N ARG A 435 -10.78 -11.42 -26.62
CA ARG A 435 -10.10 -11.69 -25.34
C ARG A 435 -9.41 -13.06 -25.35
N THR A 436 -10.13 -14.11 -25.75
CA THR A 436 -9.59 -15.48 -25.75
C THR A 436 -8.51 -15.64 -26.81
N GLY A 437 -8.65 -14.99 -27.97
CA GLY A 437 -7.62 -14.94 -29.00
C GLY A 437 -6.32 -14.31 -28.48
N LEU A 438 -6.40 -13.14 -27.86
CA LEU A 438 -5.26 -12.50 -27.19
C LEU A 438 -4.65 -13.39 -26.11
N GLY A 439 -5.46 -14.02 -25.26
CA GLY A 439 -4.98 -14.92 -24.21
C GLY A 439 -4.20 -16.14 -24.72
N ARG A 440 -4.52 -16.62 -25.93
CA ARG A 440 -3.83 -17.74 -26.61
C ARG A 440 -2.53 -17.33 -27.30
N CYS A 441 -2.28 -16.05 -27.50
CA CYS A 441 -1.05 -15.55 -28.11
C CYS A 441 0.13 -15.72 -27.14
N LYS A 442 0.84 -16.86 -27.23
CA LYS A 442 2.03 -17.18 -26.41
C LYS A 442 3.36 -16.94 -27.14
N THR A 443 3.31 -16.66 -28.44
CA THR A 443 4.48 -16.39 -29.28
C THR A 443 4.22 -15.19 -30.20
N SER A 444 5.28 -14.60 -30.74
CA SER A 444 5.17 -13.50 -31.71
C SER A 444 4.40 -13.90 -32.96
N GLN A 445 4.58 -15.14 -33.44
CA GLN A 445 3.85 -15.66 -34.59
C GLN A 445 2.33 -15.69 -34.36
N LEU A 446 1.90 -16.30 -33.26
CA LEU A 446 0.47 -16.39 -32.92
C LEU A 446 -0.16 -15.01 -32.73
N PHE A 447 0.59 -14.07 -32.13
CA PHE A 447 0.14 -12.70 -31.99
C PHE A 447 -0.02 -12.00 -33.35
N ARG A 448 0.96 -12.13 -34.26
CA ARG A 448 0.89 -11.56 -35.61
C ARG A 448 -0.28 -12.10 -36.41
N GLU A 449 -0.50 -13.42 -36.36
CA GLU A 449 -1.63 -14.07 -37.01
C GLU A 449 -2.95 -13.49 -36.48
N PHE A 450 -3.10 -13.42 -35.15
CA PHE A 450 -4.30 -12.88 -34.52
C PHE A 450 -4.53 -11.41 -34.87
N ILE A 451 -3.52 -10.54 -34.69
CA ILE A 451 -3.70 -9.10 -34.83
C ILE A 451 -3.93 -8.70 -36.29
N THR A 452 -3.36 -9.44 -37.24
CA THR A 452 -3.60 -9.24 -38.67
C THR A 452 -5.03 -9.63 -39.05
N ASP A 453 -5.51 -10.79 -38.59
CA ASP A 453 -6.92 -11.20 -38.79
C ASP A 453 -7.89 -10.20 -38.12
N PHE A 454 -7.56 -9.74 -36.92
CA PHE A 454 -8.33 -8.75 -36.17
C PHE A 454 -8.47 -7.42 -36.95
N PHE A 455 -7.37 -6.85 -37.44
CA PHE A 455 -7.43 -5.62 -38.23
C PHE A 455 -8.06 -5.83 -39.61
N ALA A 456 -7.83 -6.97 -40.26
CA ALA A 456 -8.43 -7.28 -41.56
C ALA A 456 -9.97 -7.35 -41.48
N ARG A 457 -10.53 -7.94 -40.42
CA ARG A 457 -11.99 -8.00 -40.20
C ARG A 457 -12.62 -6.63 -40.00
N ALA A 458 -11.93 -5.74 -39.29
CA ALA A 458 -12.40 -4.38 -39.07
C ALA A 458 -12.47 -3.54 -40.36
N GLY A 459 -11.68 -3.89 -41.38
CA GLY A 459 -11.63 -3.17 -42.65
C GLY A 459 -10.74 -1.93 -42.56
N LYS A 460 -11.30 -0.74 -42.84
CA LYS A 460 -10.52 0.50 -42.90
C LYS A 460 -10.29 1.08 -41.50
N VAL A 461 -9.07 0.92 -40.97
CA VAL A 461 -8.61 1.48 -39.68
C VAL A 461 -7.69 2.68 -39.96
N PRO A 462 -8.18 3.94 -39.90
CA PRO A 462 -7.41 5.13 -40.29
C PRO A 462 -6.08 5.27 -39.56
N THR A 463 -6.06 5.12 -38.23
CA THR A 463 -4.84 5.27 -37.43
C THR A 463 -3.77 4.25 -37.84
N LEU A 464 -4.18 3.03 -38.18
CA LEU A 464 -3.27 1.99 -38.66
C LEU A 464 -2.68 2.32 -40.04
N GLN A 465 -3.49 2.90 -40.94
CA GLN A 465 -3.06 3.28 -42.29
C GLN A 465 -2.09 4.47 -42.26
N GLU A 466 -2.42 5.49 -41.46
CA GLU A 466 -1.63 6.71 -41.35
C GLU A 466 -0.29 6.47 -40.63
N HIS A 467 -0.29 5.64 -39.58
CA HIS A 467 0.88 5.41 -38.73
C HIS A 467 1.51 4.02 -38.88
N TRP A 468 1.29 3.34 -40.02
CA TRP A 468 1.76 1.96 -40.24
C TRP A 468 3.25 1.75 -39.92
N ARG A 469 4.10 2.69 -40.35
CA ARG A 469 5.57 2.61 -40.15
C ARG A 469 5.97 2.66 -38.67
N GLU A 470 5.21 3.37 -37.84
CA GLU A 470 5.46 3.46 -36.40
C GLU A 470 4.94 2.21 -35.68
N LEU A 471 3.77 1.72 -36.10
CA LEU A 471 3.06 0.61 -35.45
C LEU A 471 3.61 -0.77 -35.81
N ILE A 472 4.22 -0.94 -37.00
CA ILE A 472 4.70 -2.24 -37.47
C ILE A 472 5.73 -2.85 -36.52
N ASN A 473 6.59 -2.03 -35.90
CA ASN A 473 7.60 -2.48 -34.96
C ASN A 473 7.00 -3.11 -33.69
N LEU A 474 5.85 -2.61 -33.21
CA LEU A 474 5.13 -3.19 -32.09
C LEU A 474 4.51 -4.56 -32.46
N ILE A 475 4.08 -4.72 -33.71
CA ILE A 475 3.42 -5.93 -34.21
C ILE A 475 4.44 -7.03 -34.55
N THR A 476 5.49 -6.68 -35.28
CA THR A 476 6.45 -7.66 -35.82
C THR A 476 7.74 -7.79 -35.02
N GLY A 477 8.03 -6.83 -34.16
CA GLY A 477 9.26 -6.78 -33.37
C GLY A 477 9.27 -7.69 -32.15
N LYS A 478 10.27 -7.47 -31.30
CA LYS A 478 10.42 -8.20 -30.02
C LYS A 478 9.34 -7.83 -28.99
N ASP A 479 8.63 -6.73 -29.22
CA ASP A 479 7.63 -6.14 -28.33
C ASP A 479 6.21 -6.70 -28.50
N TRP A 480 6.05 -7.84 -29.18
CA TRP A 480 4.75 -8.47 -29.41
C TRP A 480 3.95 -8.71 -28.11
N SER A 481 4.63 -9.02 -27.00
CA SER A 481 3.98 -9.26 -25.70
C SER A 481 3.36 -7.98 -25.14
N LYS A 482 4.03 -6.84 -25.34
CA LYS A 482 3.56 -5.49 -25.02
C LYS A 482 2.39 -5.09 -25.92
N ALA A 483 2.49 -5.31 -27.23
CA ALA A 483 1.38 -5.06 -28.15
C ALA A 483 0.13 -5.91 -27.79
N ARG A 484 0.32 -7.15 -27.35
CA ARG A 484 -0.77 -7.98 -26.82
C ARG A 484 -1.40 -7.41 -25.56
N ASP A 485 -0.61 -6.90 -24.62
CA ASP A 485 -1.12 -6.26 -23.40
C ASP A 485 -1.90 -4.97 -23.75
N LEU A 486 -1.37 -4.15 -24.68
CA LEU A 486 -2.04 -2.95 -25.20
C LEU A 486 -3.35 -3.28 -25.92
N ALA A 487 -3.40 -4.35 -26.71
CA ALA A 487 -4.63 -4.78 -27.39
C ALA A 487 -5.72 -5.22 -26.39
N LEU A 488 -5.34 -5.89 -25.30
CA LEU A 488 -6.30 -6.27 -24.27
C LEU A 488 -6.77 -5.05 -23.45
N LEU A 489 -5.85 -4.14 -23.15
CA LEU A 489 -6.17 -2.85 -22.55
C LEU A 489 -7.16 -2.07 -23.44
N ALA A 490 -6.93 -2.03 -24.76
CA ALA A 490 -7.84 -1.40 -25.70
C ALA A 490 -9.24 -2.02 -25.66
N LEU A 491 -9.33 -3.36 -25.60
CA LEU A 491 -10.62 -4.06 -25.45
C LEU A 491 -11.32 -3.72 -24.13
N ALA A 492 -10.58 -3.63 -23.02
CA ALA A 492 -11.15 -3.28 -21.72
C ALA A 492 -11.62 -1.82 -21.62
N SER A 493 -10.93 -0.91 -22.32
CA SER A 493 -11.13 0.55 -22.25
C SER A 493 -11.97 1.15 -23.38
N TYR A 494 -12.38 0.35 -24.37
CA TYR A 494 -13.17 0.85 -25.50
C TYR A 494 -14.56 1.32 -25.06
N LYS A 495 -14.85 2.62 -25.22
CA LYS A 495 -16.17 3.22 -24.98
C LYS A 495 -16.89 3.44 -26.32
N GLY A 496 -17.92 2.66 -26.61
CA GLY A 496 -18.81 2.88 -27.76
C GLY A 496 -19.96 3.85 -27.43
N LYS A 497 -20.69 4.33 -28.45
CA LYS A 497 -21.92 5.13 -28.25
C LYS A 497 -23.03 4.35 -27.51
N GLU A 498 -23.02 3.02 -27.59
CA GLU A 498 -24.06 2.16 -27.01
C GLU A 498 -23.75 1.65 -25.61
N THR A 499 -22.50 1.77 -25.14
CA THR A 499 -22.15 1.47 -23.74
C THR A 499 -22.72 2.46 -22.73
N GLU A 500 -23.37 3.54 -23.18
CA GLU A 500 -24.19 4.41 -22.32
C GLU A 500 -25.58 3.81 -22.04
N GLY A 501 -26.05 2.83 -22.82
CA GLY A 501 -27.28 2.08 -22.54
C GLY A 501 -27.12 1.00 -21.48
N MET A 502 -25.91 0.44 -21.31
CA MET A 502 -25.60 -0.50 -20.21
C MET A 502 -25.60 0.21 -18.84
N LYS A 503 -25.32 1.52 -18.78
CA LYS A 503 -25.48 2.33 -17.56
C LYS A 503 -26.88 2.30 -16.94
N ALA A 504 -27.92 1.98 -17.72
CA ALA A 504 -29.28 1.89 -17.21
C ALA A 504 -29.62 0.51 -16.61
N LEU A 505 -28.81 -0.52 -16.89
CA LEU A 505 -28.88 -1.85 -16.24
C LEU A 505 -27.87 -1.97 -15.09
N GLU A 506 -26.86 -1.10 -15.06
CA GLU A 506 -25.81 -1.04 -14.02
C GLU A 506 -26.33 -0.70 -12.62
N THR A 507 -27.57 -0.20 -12.45
CA THR A 507 -28.19 0.03 -11.13
C THR A 507 -28.84 -1.20 -10.51
N GLU A 508 -29.06 -2.29 -11.25
CA GLU A 508 -29.70 -3.51 -10.71
C GLU A 508 -28.68 -4.60 -10.30
N ASP A 509 -27.51 -4.66 -10.93
CA ASP A 509 -26.48 -5.67 -10.63
C ASP A 509 -25.57 -5.31 -9.42
N ASP A 510 -25.67 -4.09 -8.89
CA ASP A 510 -25.04 -3.68 -7.61
C ASP A 510 -25.54 -4.53 -6.42
N GLU A 511 -26.61 -5.32 -6.60
CA GLU A 511 -27.13 -6.27 -5.60
C GLU A 511 -26.41 -7.64 -5.57
N ILE A 512 -25.45 -7.95 -6.47
CA ILE A 512 -24.92 -9.32 -6.64
C ILE A 512 -23.40 -9.46 -6.45
N MET A 513 -22.76 -8.62 -5.64
CA MET A 513 -21.40 -8.91 -5.16
C MET A 513 -21.39 -9.02 -3.63
N PRO A 514 -21.03 -10.20 -3.06
CA PRO A 514 -20.84 -10.39 -1.62
C PRO A 514 -19.54 -9.77 -1.10
#